data_AF-B3QVE4-F1
#
_entry.id   AF-B3QVE4-F1
#
_cell.length_a   1.000
_cell.length_b   1.000
_cell.length_c   1.000
_cell.angle_alpha   90.00
_cell.angle_beta   90.00
_cell.angle_gamma   90.00
#
_symmetry.space_group_name_H-M   'P 1'
#
loop_
_entity.id
_entity.type
_entity.pdbx_description
1 polymer ?
#
loop_
_entity_poly.entity_id
_entity_poly.type
_entity_poly.pdbx_seq_one_letter_code
_entity_poly.pdbx_strand_id
1 'polypeptide(L)' 'MTLFDYTISEYESEDEDKQVKTVYACFGSAVYHAQVLEKEYQLMLIRSRLIKRKPKSRVEHEKIIDKIEKSINTI' A
#
# COMPACT_ATOMS: atom_id res chain seq x y z
N MET A 1 10.43 -14.23 30.80
CA MET A 1 10.18 -15.10 29.63
C MET A 1 10.33 -14.24 28.41
N THR A 2 11.27 -14.55 27.52
CA THR A 2 11.48 -13.77 26.30
C THR A 2 10.44 -14.15 25.23
N LEU A 3 10.25 -13.30 24.21
CA LEU A 3 9.33 -13.61 23.10
C LEU A 3 9.72 -14.92 22.40
N PHE A 4 11.01 -15.21 22.31
CA PHE A 4 11.55 -16.46 21.78
C PHE A 4 11.12 -17.68 22.60
N ASP A 5 11.25 -17.61 23.93
CA ASP A 5 10.84 -18.70 24.83
C ASP A 5 9.32 -18.97 24.74
N TYR A 6 8.51 -17.91 24.61
CA TYR A 6 7.07 -18.03 24.41
C TYR A 6 6.73 -18.69 23.07
N THR A 7 7.37 -18.26 21.98
CA THR A 7 7.14 -18.84 20.65
C THR A 7 7.56 -20.31 20.57
N ILE A 8 8.63 -20.71 21.26
CA ILE A 8 9.01 -22.13 21.37
C ILE A 8 7.95 -22.89 22.16
N SER A 9 7.52 -22.38 23.32
CA SER A 9 6.51 -23.07 24.15
C SER A 9 5.17 -23.24 23.44
N GLU A 10 4.77 -22.28 22.61
CA GLU A 10 3.56 -22.36 21.78
C GLU A 10 3.77 -23.22 20.51
N TYR A 11 5.01 -23.37 20.04
CA TYR A 11 5.34 -24.27 18.92
C TYR A 11 5.36 -25.73 19.37
N GLU A 12 5.73 -25.97 20.62
CA GLU A 12 5.66 -27.30 21.24
C GLU A 12 4.26 -27.62 21.78
N SER A 13 3.33 -26.64 21.79
CA SER A 13 1.95 -26.85 22.20
C SER A 13 1.07 -27.32 21.03
N GLU A 14 0.55 -28.54 21.18
CA GLU A 14 -0.36 -29.17 20.23
C GLU A 14 -1.84 -28.84 20.58
N ASP A 15 -2.72 -28.83 19.58
CA ASP A 15 -4.18 -28.84 19.79
C ASP A 15 -4.73 -30.25 20.05
N GLU A 16 -6.05 -30.37 20.25
CA GLU A 16 -6.72 -31.65 20.52
C GLU A 16 -6.50 -32.70 19.40
N ASP A 17 -6.11 -32.25 18.21
CA ASP A 17 -5.79 -33.05 17.02
C ASP A 17 -4.28 -33.25 16.79
N LYS A 18 -3.45 -32.93 17.79
CA LYS A 18 -1.97 -33.02 17.76
C LYS A 18 -1.29 -32.10 16.74
N GLN A 19 -1.93 -30.99 16.35
CA GLN A 19 -1.34 -30.03 15.42
C GLN A 19 -0.71 -28.86 16.18
N VAL A 20 0.45 -28.40 15.71
CA VAL A 20 1.17 -27.27 16.31
C VAL A 20 0.42 -25.95 16.07
N LYS A 21 -0.10 -25.33 17.13
CA LYS A 21 -0.91 -24.09 17.05
C LYS A 21 -0.12 -22.89 16.50
N THR A 22 1.18 -22.82 16.80
CA THR A 22 2.04 -21.71 16.34
C THR A 22 2.22 -21.69 14.83
N VAL A 23 2.25 -22.85 14.16
CA VAL A 23 2.39 -22.89 12.71
C VAL A 23 1.20 -22.22 12.04
N TYR A 24 -0.02 -22.46 12.52
CA TYR A 24 -1.23 -21.80 12.01
C TYR A 24 -1.26 -20.31 12.32
N ALA A 25 -0.83 -19.90 13.52
CA ALA A 25 -0.74 -18.48 13.87
C ALA A 25 0.28 -17.75 12.98
N CYS A 26 1.48 -18.31 12.79
CA CYS A 26 2.50 -17.76 11.90
C CYS A 26 2.02 -17.71 10.45
N PHE A 27 1.31 -18.73 9.97
CA PHE A 27 0.76 -18.75 8.63
C PHE A 27 -0.34 -17.68 8.45
N GLY A 28 -1.22 -17.54 9.44
CA GLY A 28 -2.23 -16.48 9.48
C GLY A 28 -1.62 -15.08 9.46
N SER A 29 -0.56 -14.84 10.23
CA SER A 29 0.20 -13.58 10.21
C SER A 29 0.85 -13.33 8.85
N ALA A 30 1.45 -14.33 8.23
CA ALA A 30 2.05 -14.20 6.90
C ALA A 30 1.01 -13.82 5.84
N VAL A 31 -0.16 -14.46 5.86
CA VAL A 31 -1.28 -14.15 4.96
C VAL A 31 -1.78 -12.71 5.19
N TYR A 32 -1.94 -12.30 6.44
CA TYR A 32 -2.36 -10.94 6.78
C TYR A 32 -1.38 -9.89 6.23
N HIS A 33 -0.07 -10.09 6.46
CA HIS A 33 0.95 -9.16 5.96
C HIS A 33 1.00 -9.11 4.42
N ALA A 34 0.80 -10.24 3.75
CA ALA A 34 0.69 -10.28 2.28
C ALA A 34 -0.50 -9.44 1.77
N GLN A 35 -1.66 -9.52 2.44
CA GLN A 35 -2.84 -8.72 2.08
C GLN A 35 -2.63 -7.21 2.31
N VAL A 36 -1.93 -6.84 3.38
CA VAL A 36 -1.58 -5.43 3.66
C VAL A 36 -0.65 -4.90 2.57
N LEU A 37 0.39 -5.66 2.21
CA LEU A 37 1.33 -5.29 1.14
C LEU A 37 0.63 -5.14 -0.22
N GLU A 38 -0.30 -6.03 -0.54
CA GLU A 38 -1.08 -5.92 -1.78
C GLU A 38 -1.86 -4.59 -1.84
N LYS A 39 -2.53 -4.21 -0.74
CA LYS A 39 -3.27 -2.94 -0.66
C LYS A 39 -2.34 -1.73 -0.79
N GLU A 40 -1.19 -1.74 -0.11
CA GLU A 40 -0.21 -0.65 -0.25
C GLU A 40 0.30 -0.52 -1.69
N TYR A 41 0.57 -1.64 -2.35
CA TYR A 41 0.99 -1.64 -3.75
C TYR A 41 -0.08 -1.05 -4.68
N GLN A 42 -1.36 -1.40 -4.49
CA GLN A 42 -2.47 -0.81 -5.24
C GLN A 42 -2.57 0.71 -5.03
N LEU A 43 -2.44 1.18 -3.78
CA LEU A 43 -2.43 2.61 -3.46
C LEU A 43 -1.25 3.33 -4.12
N MET A 44 -0.07 2.72 -4.14
CA MET A 44 1.11 3.26 -4.81
C MET A 44 0.87 3.43 -6.32
N LEU A 45 0.24 2.45 -6.98
CA LEU A 45 -0.10 2.53 -8.40
C LEU A 45 -1.08 3.66 -8.69
N ILE A 46 -2.13 3.81 -7.86
CA ILE A 46 -3.10 4.90 -7.98
C ILE A 46 -2.40 6.26 -7.80
N ARG A 47 -1.57 6.39 -6.76
CA ARG A 47 -0.79 7.60 -6.49
C ARG A 47 0.13 7.95 -7.64
N SER A 48 0.81 6.97 -8.23
CA SER A 48 1.66 7.16 -9.42
C SER A 48 0.88 7.69 -10.62
N ARG A 49 -0.33 7.15 -10.88
CA ARG A 49 -1.23 7.64 -11.94
C ARG A 49 -1.66 9.09 -11.69
N LEU A 50 -2.02 9.44 -10.45
CA LEU A 50 -2.41 10.80 -10.07
C LEU A 50 -1.25 11.78 -10.23
N ILE A 51 -0.05 11.42 -9.78
CA ILE A 51 1.16 12.24 -9.92
C ILE A 51 1.48 12.47 -11.39
N LYS A 52 1.33 11.48 -12.27
CA LYS A 52 1.54 11.63 -13.72
C LYS A 52 0.49 12.52 -14.41
N ARG A 53 -0.72 12.62 -13.87
CA ARG A 53 -1.78 13.49 -14.40
C ARG A 53 -1.62 14.95 -13.98
N LYS A 54 -1.09 15.22 -12.78
CA LYS A 54 -0.81 16.58 -12.28
C LYS A 54 0.01 17.48 -13.22
N PRO A 55 1.16 17.06 -13.79
CA PRO A 55 1.94 17.89 -14.70
C PRO A 55 1.22 18.13 -16.03
N LYS A 56 0.41 17.17 -16.51
CA LYS A 56 -0.42 17.37 -17.71
C LYS A 56 -1.47 18.48 -17.49
N SER A 57 -2.18 18.42 -16.37
CA SER A 57 -3.15 19.45 -15.99
C SER A 57 -2.46 20.82 -15.82
N ARG A 58 -1.30 20.90 -15.17
CA ARG A 58 -0.57 22.18 -15.02
C ARG A 58 -0.20 22.80 -16.35
N VAL A 59 0.35 22.02 -17.28
CA VAL A 59 0.70 22.49 -18.64
C VAL A 59 -0.55 22.91 -19.42
N GLU A 60 -1.67 22.20 -19.26
CA GLU A 60 -2.95 22.59 -19.86
C GLU A 60 -3.48 23.90 -19.26
N HIS A 61 -3.38 24.09 -17.95
CA HIS A 61 -3.76 25.35 -17.29
C HIS A 61 -2.90 26.52 -17.74
N GLU A 62 -1.57 26.36 -17.78
CA GLU A 62 -0.64 27.39 -18.28
C GLU A 62 -0.95 27.75 -19.74
N LYS A 63 -1.25 26.77 -20.61
CA LYS A 63 -1.68 27.03 -22.00
C LYS A 63 -2.99 27.80 -22.11
N ILE A 64 -3.95 27.54 -21.23
CA ILE A 64 -5.23 28.27 -21.19
C ILE A 64 -4.99 29.70 -20.75
N ILE A 65 -4.17 29.91 -19.70
CA ILE A 65 -3.79 31.25 -19.21
C ILE A 65 -3.08 32.02 -20.33
N ASP A 66 -2.10 31.44 -21.00
CA ASP A 66 -1.38 32.05 -22.14
C ASP A 66 -2.32 32.47 -23.28
N LYS A 67 -3.34 31.66 -23.58
CA LYS A 67 -4.35 31.99 -24.60
C LYS A 67 -5.22 33.17 -24.17
N ILE A 68 -5.63 33.20 -22.90
CA ILE A 68 -6.44 34.29 -22.34
C ILE A 68 -5.63 35.58 -22.34
N GLU A 69 -4.39 35.57 -21.84
CA GLU A 69 -3.52 36.74 -21.82
C GLU A 69 -3.24 37.28 -23.23
N LYS A 70 -2.98 36.40 -24.20
CA LYS A 70 -2.82 36.82 -25.60
C LYS A 70 -4.10 37.45 -26.14
N SER A 71 -5.27 36.88 -25.87
CA SER A 71 -6.56 37.43 -26.31
C SER A 71 -6.88 38.80 -25.71
N ILE A 72 -6.46 39.06 -24.47
CA ILE A 72 -6.62 40.36 -23.80
C ILE A 72 -5.67 41.40 -24.40
N ASN A 73 -4.42 41.02 -24.69
CA ASN A 73 -3.41 41.92 -25.25
C ASN A 73 -3.53 42.16 -26.77
N THR A 74 -4.43 41.48 -27.47
CA THR A 74 -4.72 41.73 -28.90
C THR A 74 -5.89 42.68 -29.15
N ILE A 75 -6.54 43.17 -28.08
CA ILE A 75 -7.59 44.20 -28.10
C ILE A 75 -6.96 45.53 -27.70
#